data_AF-A0A212CS08-F1
#
_entry.id   AF-A0A212CS08-F1
#
_cell.length_a   1.000
_cell.length_b   1.000
_cell.length_c   1.000
_cell.angle_alpha   90.00
_cell.angle_beta   90.00
_cell.angle_gamma   90.00
#
_symmetry.space_group_name_H-M   'P 1'
#
loop_
_entity.id
_entity.type
_entity.pdbx_description
1 polymer ?
#
loop_
_entity_poly.entity_id
_entity_poly.type
_entity_poly.pdbx_seq_one_letter_code
_entity_poly.pdbx_strand_id
1 'polypeptide(L)'
;FPLQASQALCTLLPLGPYKKAVAQFFPQLLMALMLQLFYSSNLRLMTEDRPFYARDALRVLLNCSGLQEVDTALNKKNCWNQFSQVLFHHHGVYLVAKTLSEYKFPQFPETLHYLYKLAVEGPRRSEDSVITITFLTEVSFTRRL
;
A
#
# COMPACT_ATOMS: atom_id res chain seq x y z
N PHE A 1 -8.40 -7.01 7.02
CA PHE A 1 -9.42 -6.47 6.11
C PHE A 1 -10.06 -7.61 5.32
N PRO A 2 -11.39 -7.69 5.22
CA PRO A 2 -12.06 -8.77 4.50
C PRO A 2 -11.89 -8.61 2.99
N LEU A 3 -11.67 -9.74 2.30
CA LEU A 3 -11.43 -9.83 0.85
C LEU A 3 -12.44 -9.06 -0.02
N GLN A 4 -13.71 -9.05 0.40
CA GLN A 4 -14.82 -8.33 -0.25
C GLN A 4 -14.62 -6.81 -0.24
N ALA A 5 -14.00 -6.24 0.80
CA ALA A 5 -13.75 -4.80 0.87
C ALA A 5 -12.75 -4.37 -0.20
N SER A 6 -11.68 -5.13 -0.44
CA SER A 6 -10.72 -4.82 -1.51
C SER A 6 -11.35 -4.96 -2.89
N GLN A 7 -12.21 -5.96 -3.08
CA GLN A 7 -12.96 -6.11 -4.32
C GLN A 7 -13.87 -4.91 -4.55
N ALA A 8 -14.59 -4.45 -3.53
CA ALA A 8 -15.40 -3.23 -3.61
C ALA A 8 -14.54 -2.00 -3.95
N LEU A 9 -13.37 -1.84 -3.31
CA LEU A 9 -12.44 -0.74 -3.60
C LEU A 9 -11.97 -0.76 -5.07
N CYS A 10 -11.73 -1.93 -5.68
CA CYS A 10 -11.40 -2.03 -7.10
C CYS A 10 -12.49 -1.41 -8.00
N THR A 11 -13.76 -1.52 -7.59
CA THR A 11 -14.90 -1.03 -8.37
C THR A 11 -15.29 0.41 -8.05
N LEU A 12 -15.16 0.83 -6.79
CA LEU A 12 -15.68 2.11 -6.30
C LEU A 12 -14.69 3.27 -6.48
N LEU A 13 -13.40 3.05 -6.21
CA LEU A 13 -12.39 4.11 -6.26
C LEU A 13 -12.26 4.78 -7.65
N PRO A 14 -12.39 4.07 -8.79
CA PRO A 14 -12.35 4.69 -10.11
C PRO A 14 -13.52 5.63 -10.42
N LEU A 15 -14.64 5.49 -9.71
CA LEU A 15 -15.85 6.23 -10.02
C LEU A 15 -15.70 7.70 -9.59
N GLY A 16 -16.11 8.62 -10.48
CA GLY A 16 -16.03 10.07 -10.27
C GLY A 16 -16.51 10.57 -8.90
N PRO A 17 -17.63 10.07 -8.35
CA PRO A 17 -18.13 10.49 -7.02
C PRO A 17 -17.15 10.27 -5.87
N TYR A 18 -16.24 9.30 -5.98
CA TYR A 18 -15.32 8.94 -4.89
C TYR A 18 -13.96 9.64 -4.98
N LYS A 19 -13.67 10.42 -6.03
CA LYS A 19 -12.37 11.11 -6.18
C LYS A 19 -11.97 11.93 -4.95
N LYS A 20 -12.93 12.64 -4.35
CA LYS A 20 -12.68 13.44 -3.13
C LYS A 20 -12.36 12.54 -1.93
N ALA A 21 -13.09 11.44 -1.77
CA ALA A 21 -12.85 10.48 -0.70
C ALA A 21 -11.49 9.77 -0.87
N VAL A 22 -11.12 9.42 -2.11
CA VAL A 22 -9.81 8.83 -2.44
C VAL A 22 -8.69 9.75 -1.97
N ALA A 23 -8.75 11.04 -2.27
CA ALA A 23 -7.74 12.01 -1.85
C ALA A 23 -7.69 12.17 -0.33
N GLN A 24 -8.85 12.26 0.34
CA GLN A 24 -8.94 12.45 1.79
C GLN A 24 -8.47 11.24 2.59
N PHE A 25 -8.78 10.03 2.13
CA PHE A 25 -8.51 8.78 2.85
C PHE A 25 -7.32 8.02 2.28
N PHE A 26 -6.52 8.65 1.42
CA PHE A 26 -5.39 7.98 0.77
C PHE A 26 -4.44 7.29 1.77
N PRO A 27 -3.96 7.95 2.84
CA PRO A 27 -3.05 7.29 3.80
C PRO A 27 -3.63 6.02 4.42
N GLN A 28 -4.91 6.08 4.80
CA GLN A 28 -5.62 4.98 5.45
C GLN A 28 -5.85 3.83 4.46
N LEU A 29 -6.28 4.14 3.24
CA LEU A 29 -6.49 3.14 2.18
C LEU A 29 -5.17 2.49 1.78
N LEU A 30 -4.10 3.27 1.63
CA LEU A 30 -2.76 2.76 1.35
C LEU A 30 -2.33 1.77 2.44
N MET A 31 -2.35 2.19 3.71
CA MET A 31 -1.90 1.32 4.80
C MET A 31 -2.79 0.09 4.98
N ALA A 32 -4.10 0.22 4.86
CA ALA A 32 -5.02 -0.92 4.92
C ALA A 32 -4.72 -1.96 3.83
N LEU A 33 -4.48 -1.51 2.60
CA LEU A 33 -4.14 -2.39 1.47
C LEU A 33 -2.74 -3.00 1.62
N MET A 34 -1.76 -2.25 2.12
CA MET A 34 -0.41 -2.74 2.40
C MET A 34 -0.41 -3.82 3.49
N LEU A 35 -1.12 -3.58 4.59
CA LEU A 35 -1.33 -4.58 5.64
C LEU A 35 -2.01 -5.82 5.09
N GLN A 36 -3.07 -5.64 4.29
CA GLN A 36 -3.76 -6.77 3.72
C GLN A 36 -2.88 -7.57 2.75
N LEU A 37 -2.08 -6.93 1.89
CA LEU A 37 -1.11 -7.60 1.01
C LEU A 37 -0.10 -8.42 1.81
N PHE A 38 0.45 -7.83 2.88
CA PHE A 38 1.38 -8.49 3.79
C PHE A 38 0.79 -9.75 4.42
N TYR A 39 -0.38 -9.63 5.05
CA TYR A 39 -1.05 -10.75 5.71
C TYR A 39 -1.58 -11.81 4.76
N SER A 40 -2.07 -11.41 3.57
CA SER A 40 -2.55 -12.36 2.56
C SER A 40 -1.43 -13.25 2.04
N SER A 41 -0.20 -12.75 2.03
CA SER A 41 0.99 -13.51 1.63
C SER A 41 1.35 -14.58 2.66
N ASN A 42 1.18 -14.30 3.96
CA ASN A 42 1.43 -15.26 5.04
C ASN A 42 0.39 -16.40 5.09
N LEU A 43 -0.84 -16.13 4.64
CA LEU A 43 -1.94 -17.11 4.64
C LEU A 43 -1.92 -18.07 3.42
N ARG A 44 -0.99 -17.87 2.46
CA ARG A 44 -1.01 -18.52 1.14
C ARG A 44 -0.48 -19.96 1.08
N LEU A 45 -0.29 -20.63 2.22
CA LEU A 45 -0.05 -22.08 2.23
C LEU A 45 -1.23 -22.91 1.66
N MET A 46 -2.39 -22.31 1.33
CA MET A 46 -3.64 -23.06 1.15
C MET A 46 -4.34 -22.99 -0.22
N THR A 47 -4.11 -22.00 -1.12
CA THR A 47 -4.80 -21.99 -2.44
C THR A 47 -4.13 -21.06 -3.46
N GLU A 48 -3.66 -21.58 -4.58
CA GLU A 48 -2.95 -20.84 -5.65
C GLU A 48 -3.87 -19.95 -6.52
N ASP A 49 -5.19 -20.17 -6.49
CA ASP A 49 -6.10 -19.66 -7.55
C ASP A 49 -7.00 -18.49 -7.11
N ARG A 50 -6.70 -17.83 -5.99
CA ARG A 50 -7.57 -16.75 -5.46
C ARG A 50 -7.15 -15.36 -6.00
N PRO A 51 -8.09 -14.58 -6.58
CA PRO A 51 -7.81 -13.22 -7.05
C PRO A 51 -7.22 -12.32 -5.96
N PHE A 52 -6.16 -11.59 -6.30
CA PHE A 52 -5.40 -10.75 -5.37
C PHE A 52 -6.02 -9.35 -5.27
N TYR A 53 -7.27 -9.27 -4.82
CA TYR A 53 -8.02 -8.01 -4.81
C TYR A 53 -7.33 -6.86 -4.06
N ALA A 54 -6.52 -7.14 -3.03
CA ALA A 54 -5.75 -6.11 -2.33
C ALA A 54 -4.67 -5.47 -3.23
N ARG A 55 -4.02 -6.27 -4.08
CA ARG A 55 -3.05 -5.80 -5.07
C ARG A 55 -3.75 -4.94 -6.11
N ASP A 56 -4.86 -5.44 -6.64
CA ASP A 56 -5.57 -4.76 -7.72
C ASP A 56 -6.20 -3.44 -7.19
N ALA A 57 -6.72 -3.44 -5.96
CA ALA A 57 -7.19 -2.23 -5.30
C ALA A 57 -6.06 -1.21 -5.04
N LEU A 58 -4.85 -1.66 -4.70
CA LEU A 58 -3.71 -0.77 -4.53
C LEU A 58 -3.31 -0.10 -5.85
N ARG A 59 -3.29 -0.87 -6.94
CA ARG A 59 -3.04 -0.32 -8.29
C ARG A 59 -4.09 0.71 -8.69
N VAL A 60 -5.36 0.40 -8.43
CA VAL A 60 -6.46 1.34 -8.64
C VAL A 60 -6.29 2.60 -7.80
N LEU A 61 -5.96 2.47 -6.51
CA LEU A 61 -5.73 3.61 -5.61
C LEU A 61 -4.63 4.53 -6.15
N LEU A 62 -3.47 3.97 -6.53
CA LEU A 62 -2.36 4.72 -7.14
C LEU A 62 -2.84 5.48 -8.37
N ASN A 63 -3.53 4.81 -9.28
CA ASN A 63 -4.00 5.41 -10.52
C ASN A 63 -5.03 6.52 -10.31
N CYS A 64 -5.94 6.35 -9.33
CA CYS A 64 -6.96 7.34 -8.99
C CYS A 64 -6.38 8.56 -8.25
N SER A 65 -5.22 8.40 -7.62
CA SER A 65 -4.51 9.46 -6.90
C SER A 65 -3.47 10.21 -7.76
N GLY A 66 -3.42 9.95 -9.07
CA GLY A 66 -2.46 10.58 -9.97
C GLY A 66 -1.04 10.00 -9.89
N LEU A 67 -0.90 8.77 -9.39
CA LEU A 67 0.38 8.07 -9.21
C LEU A 67 0.55 6.94 -10.22
N GLN A 68 0.10 7.12 -11.47
CA GLN A 68 0.23 6.07 -12.51
C GLN A 68 1.70 5.70 -12.79
N GLU A 69 2.61 6.67 -12.64
CA GLU A 69 4.04 6.45 -12.79
C GLU A 69 4.60 5.51 -11.71
N VAL A 70 4.04 5.56 -10.50
CA VAL A 70 4.40 4.66 -9.40
C VAL A 70 3.95 3.23 -9.70
N ASP A 71 2.71 3.01 -10.18
CA ASP A 71 2.24 1.67 -10.61
C ASP A 71 3.15 1.11 -11.72
N THR A 72 3.49 1.96 -12.69
CA THR A 72 4.38 1.59 -13.81
C THR A 72 5.77 1.18 -13.32
N ALA A 73 6.37 1.96 -12.41
CA ALA A 73 7.68 1.65 -11.83
C ALA A 73 7.66 0.36 -11.00
N LEU A 74 6.61 0.14 -10.21
CA LEU A 74 6.43 -1.09 -9.43
C LEU A 74 6.30 -2.33 -10.32
N ASN A 75 5.58 -2.20 -11.44
CA ASN A 75 5.47 -3.26 -12.42
C ASN A 75 6.83 -3.61 -13.06
N LYS A 76 7.64 -2.60 -13.41
CA LYS A 76 9.02 -2.80 -13.91
C LYS A 76 9.93 -3.48 -12.89
N LYS A 77 9.74 -3.20 -11.59
CA LYS A 77 10.47 -3.83 -10.48
C LYS A 77 9.92 -5.24 -10.14
N ASN A 78 8.97 -5.77 -10.92
CA ASN A 78 8.29 -7.06 -10.67
C ASN A 78 7.63 -7.14 -9.27
N CYS A 79 7.31 -6.01 -8.65
CA CYS A 79 6.83 -5.92 -7.26
C CYS A 79 5.55 -6.73 -7.03
N TRP A 80 4.63 -6.67 -7.98
CA TRP A 80 3.32 -7.34 -7.92
C TRP A 80 3.40 -8.87 -7.83
N ASN A 81 4.47 -9.46 -8.37
CA ASN A 81 4.73 -10.90 -8.29
C ASN A 81 5.57 -11.27 -7.05
N GLN A 82 6.10 -10.30 -6.30
CA GLN A 82 6.78 -10.58 -5.04
C GLN A 82 5.79 -10.78 -3.89
N PHE A 83 4.63 -10.11 -3.93
CA PHE A 83 3.55 -10.33 -2.97
C PHE A 83 2.88 -11.72 -3.10
N SER A 84 3.13 -12.47 -4.18
CA SER A 84 2.68 -13.85 -4.26
C SER A 84 3.63 -14.84 -3.59
N GLN A 85 4.83 -14.40 -3.17
CA GLN A 85 5.89 -15.26 -2.64
C GLN A 85 6.14 -14.98 -1.15
N VAL A 86 6.04 -16.02 -0.32
CA VAL A 86 6.19 -15.94 1.14
C VAL A 86 7.56 -15.39 1.56
N LEU A 87 8.61 -15.59 0.79
CA LEU A 87 9.96 -15.09 1.14
C LEU A 87 10.14 -13.58 0.87
N PHE A 88 9.24 -12.94 0.13
CA PHE A 88 9.47 -11.58 -0.40
C PHE A 88 8.37 -10.57 -0.04
N HIS A 89 7.42 -10.90 0.82
CA HIS A 89 6.31 -9.98 1.15
C HIS A 89 6.81 -8.70 1.86
N HIS A 90 7.83 -8.79 2.73
CA HIS A 90 8.52 -7.61 3.28
C HIS A 90 9.23 -6.79 2.19
N HIS A 91 9.83 -7.46 1.19
CA HIS A 91 10.50 -6.78 0.08
C HIS A 91 9.50 -6.04 -0.82
N GLY A 92 8.31 -6.62 -1.05
CA GLY A 92 7.22 -5.94 -1.73
C GLY A 92 6.79 -4.66 -1.02
N VAL A 93 6.65 -4.70 0.32
CA VAL A 93 6.36 -3.51 1.15
C VAL A 93 7.44 -2.44 0.96
N TYR A 94 8.72 -2.84 1.06
CA TYR A 94 9.85 -1.96 0.84
C TYR A 94 9.81 -1.32 -0.56
N LEU A 95 9.58 -2.10 -1.62
CA LEU A 95 9.53 -1.58 -3.00
C LEU A 95 8.42 -0.54 -3.18
N VAL A 96 7.24 -0.76 -2.59
CA VAL A 96 6.15 0.23 -2.62
C VAL A 96 6.55 1.51 -1.91
N ALA A 97 7.06 1.41 -0.67
CA ALA A 97 7.47 2.57 0.10
C ALA A 97 8.58 3.37 -0.59
N LYS A 98 9.60 2.66 -1.10
CA LYS A 98 10.73 3.24 -1.83
C LYS A 98 10.29 3.93 -3.12
N THR A 99 9.42 3.28 -3.89
CA THR A 99 8.95 3.86 -5.15
C THR A 99 8.04 5.07 -4.89
N LEU A 100 7.21 5.05 -3.85
CA LEU A 100 6.43 6.24 -3.47
C LEU A 100 7.31 7.42 -3.05
N SER A 101 8.46 7.16 -2.43
CA SER A 101 9.38 8.21 -2.00
C SER A 101 10.22 8.79 -3.13
N GLU A 102 10.46 8.03 -4.20
CA GLU A 102 11.14 8.45 -5.43
C GLU A 102 10.29 9.38 -6.32
N TYR A 103 8.97 9.37 -6.15
CA TYR A 103 8.03 10.13 -7.00
C TYR A 103 7.35 11.26 -6.23
N LYS A 104 6.91 12.29 -6.95
CA LYS A 104 6.13 13.39 -6.37
C LYS A 104 4.75 12.89 -6.00
N PHE A 105 4.60 12.54 -4.73
CA PHE A 105 3.37 12.06 -4.13
C PHE A 105 2.60 13.22 -3.44
N PRO A 106 1.43 13.64 -3.95
CA PRO A 106 0.70 14.80 -3.42
C PRO A 106 0.26 14.64 -1.96
N GLN A 107 -0.12 13.42 -1.56
CA GLN A 107 -0.61 13.13 -0.20
C GLN A 107 0.53 12.77 0.78
N PHE A 108 1.77 13.17 0.46
CA PHE A 108 2.98 12.90 1.25
C PHE A 108 2.90 13.42 2.69
N PRO A 109 2.57 14.70 2.93
CA PRO A 109 2.48 15.22 4.29
C PRO A 109 1.45 14.45 5.13
N GLU A 110 0.27 14.17 4.57
CA GLU A 110 -0.82 13.47 5.24
C GLU A 110 -0.43 12.02 5.54
N THR A 111 0.29 11.37 4.63
CA THR A 111 0.76 9.99 4.82
C THR A 111 1.85 9.90 5.87
N LEU A 112 2.80 10.83 5.85
CA LEU A 112 3.85 10.90 6.87
C LEU A 112 3.24 11.14 8.26
N HIS A 113 2.29 12.07 8.36
CA HIS A 113 1.57 12.35 9.60
C HIS A 113 0.78 11.12 10.10
N TYR A 114 0.08 10.43 9.20
CA TYR A 114 -0.66 9.23 9.53
C TYR A 114 0.24 8.08 10.01
N LEU A 115 1.37 7.85 9.34
CA LEU A 115 2.37 6.86 9.74
C LEU A 115 2.98 7.16 11.10
N TYR A 116 3.30 8.43 11.38
CA TYR A 116 3.80 8.85 12.68
C TYR A 116 2.78 8.57 13.78
N LYS A 117 1.50 8.92 13.55
CA LYS A 117 0.41 8.63 14.48
C LYS A 117 0.29 7.13 14.76
N LEU A 118 0.35 6.29 13.73
CA LEU A 118 0.32 4.84 13.91
C LEU A 118 1.52 4.32 14.72
N ALA A 119 2.73 4.83 14.46
CA ALA A 119 3.94 4.40 15.14
C ALA A 119 3.98 4.79 16.63
N VAL A 120 3.43 5.96 16.98
CA VAL A 120 3.47 6.51 18.34
C VAL A 120 2.23 6.16 19.17
N GLU A 121 1.05 6.21 18.56
CA GLU A 121 -0.25 6.10 19.26
C GLU A 121 -1.00 4.80 18.96
N GLY A 122 -0.52 3.99 18.00
CA GLY A 122 -1.23 2.80 17.53
C GLY A 122 -1.14 1.59 18.48
N PRO A 123 -2.10 0.65 18.42
CA PRO A 123 -2.00 -0.63 19.10
C PRO A 123 -0.78 -1.42 18.60
N ARG A 124 0.09 -1.84 19.52
CA ARG A 124 1.39 -2.47 19.22
C ARG A 124 1.24 -3.93 18.76
N ARG A 125 0.63 -4.18 17.61
CA ARG A 125 0.85 -5.45 16.90
C ARG A 125 2.22 -5.38 16.23
N SER A 126 3.07 -6.37 16.50
CA SER A 126 4.48 -6.37 16.06
C SER A 126 4.63 -6.25 14.54
N GLU A 127 3.75 -6.88 13.78
CA GLU A 127 3.77 -6.88 12.31
C GLU A 127 3.30 -5.55 11.71
N ASP A 128 2.21 -4.98 12.25
CA ASP A 128 1.74 -3.63 11.90
C ASP A 128 2.86 -2.59 12.14
N SER A 129 3.66 -2.80 13.18
CA SER A 129 4.83 -1.98 13.50
C SER A 129 5.94 -2.11 12.45
N VAL A 130 6.28 -3.31 11.96
CA VAL A 130 7.33 -3.49 10.94
C VAL A 130 6.97 -2.81 9.62
N ILE A 131 5.72 -2.96 9.14
CA ILE A 131 5.27 -2.30 7.91
C ILE A 131 5.28 -0.78 8.08
N THR A 132 4.74 -0.28 9.20
CA THR A 132 4.70 1.16 9.49
C THR A 132 6.11 1.74 9.61
N ILE A 133 7.03 1.07 10.28
CA ILE A 133 8.44 1.51 10.42
C ILE A 133 9.15 1.47 9.06
N THR A 134 8.93 0.45 8.24
CA THR A 134 9.51 0.35 6.90
C THR A 134 9.05 1.52 6.03
N PHE A 135 7.73 1.76 6.00
CA PHE A 135 7.16 2.89 5.28
C PHE A 135 7.68 4.23 5.80
N LEU A 136 7.66 4.43 7.12
CA LEU A 136 8.11 5.66 7.75
C LEU A 136 9.58 5.94 7.42
N THR A 137 10.44 4.92 7.49
CA THR A 137 11.87 5.04 7.20
C THR A 137 12.11 5.48 5.75
N GLU A 138 11.53 4.77 4.78
CA GLU A 138 11.74 5.06 3.36
C GLU A 138 11.14 6.41 2.92
N VAL A 139 9.92 6.69 3.38
CA VAL A 139 9.21 7.94 3.04
C VAL A 139 9.92 9.14 3.70
N SER A 140 10.48 8.99 4.90
CA SER A 140 11.18 10.08 5.60
C SER A 140 12.59 10.37 5.06
N PHE A 141 13.30 9.36 4.55
CA PHE A 141 14.70 9.53 4.14
C PHE A 141 14.88 10.29 2.81
N THR A 142 13.85 10.28 1.95
CA THR A 142 14.04 10.66 0.53
C THR A 142 13.90 12.18 0.27
N ARG A 143 13.61 13.00 1.29
CA ARG A 143 13.58 14.48 1.17
C ARG A 143 14.62 15.22 2.02
N ARG A 144 15.67 14.53 2.49
CA ARG A 144 16.85 15.18 3.11
C ARG A 144 17.94 15.60 2.10
N LEU A 145 17.63 15.63 0.80
CA LEU A 145 18.51 16.14 -0.26
C LEU A 145 17.75 17.13 -1.14
#